data_AF-A0AA96QFZ1-F1
#
_entry.id   AF-A0AA96QFZ1-F1
#
_cell.length_a   1.000
_cell.length_b   1.000
_cell.length_c   1.000
_cell.angle_alpha   90.00
_cell.angle_beta   90.00
_cell.angle_gamma   90.00
#
_symmetry.space_group_name_H-M   'P 1'
#
loop_
_entity.id
_entity.type
_entity.pdbx_description
1 polymer ?
#
loop_
_entity_poly.entity_id
_entity_poly.type
_entity_poly.pdbx_seq_one_letter_code
_entity_poly.pdbx_strand_id
1 'polypeptide(L)'
;MPSIVSVPETIAELTTLVEAGDIPAARKLGKKLVNKAETRELWLIARIATLLEQRPRTAVDILRKWWESAPTAEDRAIIAACAPKNGEQRRPQSQNNRADRRNSRNEHQTSSAVKTEQRNDLRRRRRDRQAQSDAAAFNTYTAERAGVAEGEQIQDRDERAEADKPYGSGFDYDRAALCGTDVAFRCLSCAISRGGYDLPRERMTAGHGDDGLCLFCREADRPYIPELPIGHSLSDAVTARCLTIHTVYGSDTARVLLRAEWRQVPESDIRADVRAAIADYVMANLPTENAATPTASAPETAPPEVSAQESAATKPATKRRRVTAAKAVEKTATEDTPAQELAPVTPAPSKAAATPPAPEAPQAAAPVKPAARKRRPADPAKALARKAKAGKLAACHGCEASRGENDVTGLTVDDGQCGECRTLTDHLAEQADSATLPNCGTCGKGREPHDVRHLAADDGQCTECRELDYAA
;
A
#
# COMPACT_ATOMS: atom_id res chain seq x y z
N MET A 1 -18.15 22.64 -31.65
CA MET A 1 -18.33 21.61 -30.60
C MET A 1 -17.16 20.66 -30.68
N PRO A 2 -16.43 20.40 -29.59
CA PRO A 2 -15.32 19.46 -29.62
C PRO A 2 -15.87 18.07 -29.96
N SER A 3 -15.39 17.48 -31.06
CA SER A 3 -15.68 16.09 -31.41
C SER A 3 -15.29 15.20 -30.22
N ILE A 4 -16.21 14.34 -29.79
CA ILE A 4 -15.91 13.32 -28.79
C ILE A 4 -14.96 12.35 -29.48
N VAL A 5 -13.66 12.55 -29.28
CA VAL A 5 -12.63 11.62 -29.75
C VAL A 5 -12.84 10.32 -28.99
N SER A 6 -12.95 9.22 -29.72
CA SER A 6 -13.14 7.91 -29.12
C SER A 6 -11.88 7.47 -28.36
N VAL A 7 -12.04 6.62 -27.35
CA VAL A 7 -10.93 6.00 -26.60
C VAL A 7 -9.90 5.33 -27.52
N PRO A 8 -10.27 4.49 -28.52
CA PRO A 8 -9.30 3.87 -29.41
C PRO A 8 -8.52 4.87 -30.26
N GLU A 9 -9.14 5.94 -30.76
CA GLU A 9 -8.43 7.01 -31.47
C GLU A 9 -7.43 7.72 -30.57
N THR A 10 -7.81 7.97 -29.32
CA THR A 10 -6.97 8.60 -28.30
C THR A 10 -5.74 7.73 -27.98
N ILE A 11 -5.89 6.40 -27.94
CA ILE A 11 -4.78 5.45 -27.75
C ILE A 11 -3.86 5.40 -28.98
N ALA A 12 -4.42 5.48 -30.18
CA ALA A 12 -3.63 5.57 -31.41
C ALA A 12 -2.79 6.85 -31.43
N GLU A 13 -3.38 8.00 -31.08
CA GLU A 13 -2.67 9.28 -30.96
C GLU A 13 -1.55 9.22 -29.91
N LEU A 14 -1.82 8.63 -28.73
CA LEU A 14 -0.78 8.36 -27.72
C LEU A 14 0.40 7.58 -28.29
N THR A 15 0.11 6.54 -29.08
CA THR A 15 1.15 5.71 -29.69
C THR A 15 1.99 6.53 -30.66
N THR A 16 1.37 7.39 -31.49
CA THR A 16 2.11 8.28 -32.40
C THR A 16 3.00 9.29 -31.66
N LEU A 17 2.53 9.86 -30.55
CA LEU A 17 3.33 10.80 -29.74
C LEU A 17 4.53 10.12 -29.07
N VAL A 18 4.34 8.88 -28.59
CA VAL A 18 5.44 8.08 -28.02
C VAL A 18 6.46 7.69 -29.09
N GLU A 19 6.01 7.28 -30.27
CA GLU A 19 6.89 6.96 -31.41
C GLU A 19 7.67 8.20 -31.89
N ALA A 20 7.06 9.38 -31.84
CA ALA A 20 7.70 10.65 -32.16
C ALA A 20 8.66 11.17 -31.07
N GLY A 21 8.65 10.56 -29.87
CA GLY A 21 9.46 11.00 -28.73
C GLY A 21 8.90 12.20 -27.96
N ASP A 22 7.68 12.65 -28.25
CA ASP A 22 7.00 13.74 -27.52
C ASP A 22 6.30 13.21 -26.25
N ILE A 23 7.13 12.81 -25.27
CA ILE A 23 6.67 12.27 -23.99
C ILE A 23 5.79 13.27 -23.20
N PRO A 24 6.08 14.59 -23.17
CA PRO A 24 5.21 15.56 -22.50
C PRO A 24 3.79 15.61 -23.07
N ALA A 25 3.65 15.67 -24.41
CA ALA A 25 2.34 15.66 -25.05
C ALA A 25 1.59 14.34 -24.80
N ALA A 26 2.30 13.21 -24.90
CA ALA A 26 1.73 11.89 -24.62
C ALA A 26 1.19 11.82 -23.18
N ARG A 27 1.94 12.29 -22.17
CA ARG A 27 1.46 12.32 -20.78
C ARG A 27 0.21 13.19 -20.61
N LYS A 28 0.18 14.37 -21.24
CA LYS A 28 -0.99 15.28 -21.16
C LYS A 28 -2.23 14.63 -21.76
N LEU A 29 -2.07 13.92 -22.88
CA LEU A 29 -3.15 13.20 -23.54
C LEU A 29 -3.59 11.99 -22.69
N GLY A 30 -2.66 11.23 -22.11
CA GLY A 30 -2.96 10.11 -21.21
C GLY A 30 -3.78 10.53 -19.99
N LYS A 31 -3.48 11.68 -19.38
CA LYS A 31 -4.31 12.24 -18.30
C LYS A 31 -5.74 12.53 -18.75
N LYS A 32 -5.92 13.06 -19.97
CA LYS A 32 -7.26 13.31 -20.53
C LYS A 32 -8.02 12.01 -20.79
N LEU A 33 -7.32 10.97 -21.26
CA LEU A 33 -7.89 9.64 -21.46
C LEU A 33 -8.41 9.08 -20.14
N VAL A 34 -7.61 9.13 -19.07
CA VAL A 34 -8.00 8.60 -17.75
C VAL A 34 -9.23 9.30 -17.18
N ASN A 35 -9.36 10.60 -17.39
CA ASN A 35 -10.51 11.36 -16.88
C ASN A 35 -11.79 11.18 -17.71
N LYS A 36 -11.70 10.67 -18.94
CA LYS A 36 -12.84 10.57 -19.86
C LYS A 36 -13.30 9.14 -20.14
N ALA A 37 -12.39 8.17 -20.09
CA ALA A 37 -12.70 6.77 -20.35
C ALA A 37 -13.57 6.19 -19.24
N GLU A 38 -14.47 5.27 -19.61
CA GLU A 38 -15.28 4.56 -18.63
C GLU A 38 -14.42 3.62 -17.78
N THR A 39 -14.86 3.31 -16.55
CA THR A 39 -14.13 2.42 -15.64
C THR A 39 -13.84 1.05 -16.25
N ARG A 40 -14.74 0.54 -17.09
CA ARG A 40 -14.55 -0.73 -17.83
C ARG A 40 -13.40 -0.63 -18.84
N GLU A 41 -13.34 0.43 -19.63
CA GLU A 41 -12.29 0.64 -20.64
C GLU A 41 -10.93 0.82 -19.96
N LEU A 42 -10.89 1.59 -18.87
CA LEU A 42 -9.69 1.78 -18.05
C LEU A 42 -9.16 0.46 -17.49
N TRP A 43 -10.05 -0.39 -16.99
CA TRP A 43 -9.68 -1.72 -16.50
C TRP A 43 -9.12 -2.60 -17.61
N LEU A 44 -9.72 -2.57 -18.81
CA LEU A 44 -9.23 -3.33 -19.97
C LEU A 44 -7.83 -2.85 -20.39
N ILE A 45 -7.62 -1.53 -20.48
CA ILE A 45 -6.30 -0.93 -20.79
C ILE A 45 -5.25 -1.34 -19.76
N ALA A 46 -5.57 -1.22 -18.46
CA ALA A 46 -4.67 -1.61 -17.38
C ALA A 46 -4.30 -3.10 -17.46
N ARG A 47 -5.30 -3.96 -17.73
CA ARG A 47 -5.10 -5.41 -17.87
C ARG A 47 -4.23 -5.76 -19.08
N ILE A 48 -4.36 -5.05 -20.20
CA ILE A 48 -3.49 -5.21 -21.38
C ILE A 48 -2.06 -4.76 -21.05
N ALA A 49 -1.89 -3.64 -20.35
CA ALA A 49 -0.57 -3.14 -19.96
C ALA A 49 0.16 -4.14 -19.05
N THR A 50 -0.51 -4.67 -18.02
CA THR A 50 0.06 -5.70 -17.13
C THR A 50 0.44 -6.97 -17.91
N LEU A 51 -0.37 -7.39 -18.88
CA LEU A 51 -0.07 -8.56 -19.71
C LEU A 51 1.20 -8.35 -20.55
N LEU A 52 1.34 -7.18 -21.16
CA LEU A 52 2.52 -6.82 -21.96
C LEU A 52 3.79 -6.75 -21.10
N GLU A 53 3.68 -6.26 -19.87
CA GLU A 53 4.79 -6.18 -18.93
C GLU A 53 5.24 -7.57 -18.41
N GLN A 54 4.29 -8.39 -17.96
CA GLN A 54 4.60 -9.68 -17.33
C GLN A 54 4.95 -10.77 -18.35
N ARG A 55 4.37 -10.73 -19.55
CA ARG A 55 4.46 -11.82 -20.53
C ARG A 55 4.72 -11.32 -21.96
N PRO A 56 5.78 -10.52 -22.22
CA PRO A 56 5.98 -9.87 -23.51
C PRO A 56 6.07 -10.83 -24.70
N ARG A 57 6.53 -12.07 -24.49
CA ARG A 57 6.67 -13.09 -25.55
C ARG A 57 5.34 -13.71 -25.99
N THR A 58 4.38 -13.84 -25.08
CA THR A 58 3.09 -14.50 -25.35
C THR A 58 1.91 -13.53 -25.31
N ALA A 59 2.16 -12.26 -24.98
CA ALA A 59 1.13 -11.23 -24.86
C ALA A 59 0.33 -11.06 -26.15
N VAL A 60 0.97 -11.04 -27.33
CA VAL A 60 0.29 -10.87 -28.62
C VAL A 60 -0.70 -12.00 -28.90
N ASP A 61 -0.33 -13.26 -28.64
CA ASP A 61 -1.22 -14.40 -28.84
C ASP A 61 -2.41 -14.37 -27.86
N ILE A 62 -2.18 -13.92 -26.62
CA ILE A 62 -3.23 -13.76 -25.61
C ILE A 62 -4.17 -12.61 -25.99
N LEU A 63 -3.63 -11.48 -26.45
CA LEU A 63 -4.41 -10.33 -26.93
C LEU A 63 -5.25 -10.69 -28.15
N ARG A 64 -4.73 -11.52 -29.07
CA ARG A 64 -5.52 -12.04 -30.19
C ARG A 64 -6.73 -12.84 -29.71
N LYS A 65 -6.56 -13.74 -28.74
CA LYS A 65 -7.68 -14.48 -28.13
C LYS A 65 -8.67 -13.57 -27.44
N TRP A 66 -8.21 -12.53 -26.74
CA TRP A 66 -9.10 -11.53 -26.12
C TRP A 66 -9.86 -10.73 -27.17
N TRP A 67 -9.24 -10.41 -28.29
CA TRP A 67 -9.90 -9.72 -29.40
C TRP A 67 -11.00 -10.58 -30.04
N GLU A 68 -10.74 -11.88 -30.25
CA GLU A 68 -11.72 -12.83 -30.80
C GLU A 68 -12.92 -13.06 -29.86
N SER A 69 -12.69 -13.03 -28.54
CA SER A 69 -13.73 -13.27 -27.52
C SER A 69 -14.37 -12.00 -26.96
N ALA A 70 -13.95 -10.82 -27.41
CA ALA A 70 -14.44 -9.55 -26.89
C ALA A 70 -15.91 -9.31 -27.29
N PRO A 71 -16.78 -8.94 -26.33
CA PRO A 71 -18.22 -8.85 -26.56
C PRO A 71 -18.64 -7.60 -27.34
N THR A 72 -17.89 -6.49 -27.26
CA THR A 72 -18.22 -5.22 -27.91
C THR A 72 -17.24 -4.90 -29.03
N ALA A 73 -17.68 -4.12 -30.02
CA ALA A 73 -16.79 -3.62 -31.07
C ALA A 73 -15.75 -2.63 -30.51
N GLU A 74 -16.10 -1.90 -29.46
CA GLU A 74 -15.21 -0.95 -28.77
C GLU A 74 -14.08 -1.67 -28.03
N ASP A 75 -14.37 -2.76 -27.28
CA ASP A 75 -13.35 -3.57 -26.62
C ASP A 75 -12.33 -4.11 -27.63
N ARG A 76 -12.83 -4.56 -28.81
CA ARG A 76 -11.98 -5.00 -29.92
C ARG A 76 -11.10 -3.88 -30.47
N ALA A 77 -11.63 -2.67 -30.59
CA ALA A 77 -10.87 -1.50 -31.05
C ALA A 77 -9.78 -1.10 -30.03
N ILE A 78 -10.08 -1.15 -28.73
CA ILE A 78 -9.11 -0.88 -27.65
C ILE A 78 -7.99 -1.93 -27.66
N ILE A 79 -8.34 -3.21 -27.72
CA ILE A 79 -7.35 -4.30 -27.78
C ILE A 79 -6.46 -4.15 -29.02
N ALA A 80 -7.03 -3.84 -30.18
CA ALA A 80 -6.28 -3.62 -31.40
C ALA A 80 -5.35 -2.40 -31.32
N ALA A 81 -5.82 -1.30 -30.72
CA ALA A 81 -5.02 -0.07 -30.54
C ALA A 81 -3.86 -0.25 -29.53
N CYS A 82 -4.03 -1.11 -28.52
CA CYS A 82 -2.99 -1.40 -27.53
C CYS A 82 -2.02 -2.52 -27.96
N ALA A 83 -2.34 -3.30 -28.99
CA ALA A 83 -1.49 -4.40 -29.45
C ALA A 83 -0.21 -3.85 -30.11
N PRO A 84 0.98 -4.38 -29.78
CA PRO A 84 2.23 -3.95 -30.41
C PRO A 84 2.23 -4.30 -31.90
N LYS A 85 2.89 -3.48 -32.72
CA LYS A 85 3.02 -3.74 -34.17
C LYS A 85 3.85 -5.01 -34.39
N ASN A 86 3.57 -5.75 -35.47
CA ASN A 86 4.32 -6.96 -35.81
C ASN A 86 5.82 -6.64 -35.92
N GLY A 87 6.64 -7.29 -35.09
CA GLY A 87 8.09 -7.07 -35.02
C GLY A 87 8.55 -6.04 -33.98
N GLU A 88 7.63 -5.29 -33.36
CA GLU A 88 7.93 -4.38 -32.27
C GLU A 88 8.13 -5.17 -30.96
N GLN A 89 9.37 -5.56 -30.68
CA GLN A 89 9.71 -6.12 -29.37
C GLN A 89 9.84 -4.97 -28.36
N ARG A 90 8.76 -4.65 -27.65
CA ARG A 90 8.81 -3.85 -26.41
C ARG A 90 9.40 -4.68 -25.28
N ARG A 91 10.65 -5.11 -25.46
CA ARG A 91 11.45 -5.50 -24.31
C ARG A 91 11.71 -4.20 -23.56
N PRO A 92 11.45 -4.08 -22.25
CA PRO A 92 12.22 -3.11 -21.49
C PRO A 92 13.67 -3.47 -21.83
N GLN A 93 14.37 -2.60 -22.57
CA GLN A 93 15.81 -2.67 -22.63
C GLN A 93 16.19 -2.67 -21.16
N SER A 94 16.50 -3.84 -20.61
CA SER A 94 16.86 -3.88 -19.21
C SER A 94 18.04 -2.92 -19.17
N GLN A 95 17.92 -1.88 -18.35
CA GLN A 95 18.99 -0.92 -18.17
C GLN A 95 20.21 -1.56 -17.47
N ASN A 96 20.41 -2.86 -17.67
CA ASN A 96 21.70 -3.48 -17.88
C ASN A 96 22.46 -2.90 -19.09
N ASN A 97 22.23 -1.63 -19.45
CA ASN A 97 23.29 -0.64 -19.63
C ASN A 97 24.21 -0.52 -18.39
N ARG A 98 24.58 -1.63 -17.73
CA ARG A 98 26.00 -1.90 -17.53
C ARG A 98 26.57 -2.02 -18.94
N ALA A 99 26.77 -0.87 -19.58
CA ALA A 99 27.73 -0.74 -20.63
C ALA A 99 28.92 -1.57 -20.17
N ASP A 100 29.27 -2.55 -20.98
CA ASP A 100 30.53 -3.25 -20.93
C ASP A 100 31.59 -2.19 -20.65
N ARG A 101 31.98 -2.02 -19.38
CA ARG A 101 33.16 -1.25 -18.97
C ARG A 101 34.41 -2.05 -19.35
N ARG A 102 34.36 -2.77 -20.48
CA ARG A 102 35.53 -3.11 -21.26
C ARG A 102 35.96 -1.81 -21.92
N ASN A 103 36.76 -1.04 -21.19
CA ASN A 103 37.58 0.01 -21.79
C ASN A 103 38.20 -0.53 -23.09
N SER A 104 38.12 0.23 -24.18
CA SER A 104 38.76 -0.08 -25.47
C SER A 104 40.25 -0.40 -25.34
N ARG A 105 40.88 0.01 -24.23
CA ARG A 105 42.25 -0.36 -23.86
C ARG A 105 42.49 -1.87 -23.62
N ASN A 106 41.44 -2.64 -23.35
CA ASN A 106 41.54 -4.08 -23.07
C ASN A 106 40.96 -4.96 -24.19
N GLU A 107 40.50 -4.37 -25.28
CA GLU A 107 39.86 -5.08 -26.40
C GLU A 107 40.87 -5.89 -27.23
N HIS A 108 42.17 -5.62 -27.08
CA HIS A 108 43.24 -6.37 -27.74
C HIS A 108 44.03 -7.30 -26.81
N GLN A 109 43.63 -7.46 -25.54
CA GLN A 109 44.17 -8.55 -24.73
C GLN A 109 43.43 -9.84 -25.09
N THR A 110 43.86 -10.45 -26.20
CA THR A 110 43.58 -11.84 -26.53
C THR A 110 43.74 -12.68 -25.27
N SER A 111 42.76 -13.54 -24.99
CA SER A 111 42.77 -14.48 -23.87
C SER A 111 43.96 -15.41 -24.02
N SER A 112 45.12 -14.98 -23.54
CA SER A 112 46.28 -15.84 -23.39
C SER A 112 45.84 -16.92 -22.41
N ALA A 113 45.87 -18.18 -22.86
CA ALA A 113 45.57 -19.37 -22.06
C ALA A 113 46.54 -19.59 -20.89
N VAL A 114 47.35 -18.58 -20.57
CA VAL A 114 48.44 -18.60 -19.61
C VAL A 114 47.92 -18.09 -18.26
N LYS A 115 47.75 -19.04 -17.33
CA LYS A 115 47.73 -18.90 -15.86
C LYS A 115 46.39 -18.65 -15.17
N THR A 116 45.38 -19.46 -15.48
CA THR A 116 44.26 -19.69 -14.56
C THR A 116 44.73 -20.11 -13.16
N GLU A 117 45.79 -20.91 -13.05
CA GLU A 117 46.39 -21.32 -11.77
C GLU A 117 46.98 -20.14 -10.97
N GLN A 118 47.82 -19.30 -11.58
CA GLN A 118 48.40 -18.14 -10.86
C GLN A 118 47.32 -17.15 -10.41
N ARG A 119 46.22 -17.03 -11.16
CA ARG A 119 45.06 -16.21 -10.77
C ARG A 119 44.27 -16.84 -9.62
N ASN A 120 44.14 -18.16 -9.60
CA ASN A 120 43.51 -18.88 -8.50
C ASN A 120 44.33 -18.78 -7.22
N ASP A 121 45.66 -18.86 -7.31
CA ASP A 121 46.57 -18.68 -6.16
C ASP A 121 46.50 -17.27 -5.57
N LEU A 122 46.47 -16.24 -6.42
CA LEU A 122 46.30 -14.86 -5.95
C LEU A 122 44.92 -14.66 -5.30
N ARG A 123 43.87 -15.29 -5.83
CA ARG A 123 42.53 -15.28 -5.21
C ARG A 123 42.49 -16.03 -3.89
N ARG A 124 43.23 -17.13 -3.76
CA ARG A 124 43.36 -17.91 -2.52
C ARG A 124 44.09 -17.08 -1.45
N ARG A 125 45.26 -16.53 -1.78
CA ARG A 125 46.03 -15.64 -0.88
C ARG A 125 45.22 -14.42 -0.43
N ARG A 126 44.36 -13.86 -1.29
CA ARG A 126 43.48 -12.74 -0.91
C ARG A 126 42.39 -13.18 0.06
N ARG A 127 41.78 -14.36 -0.14
CA ARG A 127 40.82 -14.94 0.81
C ARG A 127 41.47 -15.24 2.16
N ASP A 128 42.68 -15.78 2.16
CA ASP A 128 43.41 -16.09 3.40
C ASP A 128 43.73 -14.82 4.19
N ARG A 129 44.17 -13.73 3.53
CA ARG A 129 44.39 -12.43 4.19
C ARG A 129 43.09 -11.83 4.73
N GLN A 130 41.99 -11.96 4.00
CA GLN A 130 40.70 -11.47 4.47
C GLN A 130 40.24 -12.26 5.70
N ALA A 131 40.34 -13.59 5.68
CA ALA A 131 40.02 -14.44 6.82
C ALA A 131 40.90 -14.12 8.05
N GLN A 132 42.19 -13.84 7.85
CA GLN A 132 43.08 -13.39 8.93
C GLN A 132 42.68 -12.00 9.47
N SER A 133 42.30 -11.07 8.60
CA SER A 133 41.80 -9.75 9.00
C SER A 133 40.49 -9.84 9.77
N ASP A 134 39.57 -10.69 9.33
CA ASP A 134 38.27 -10.90 9.96
C ASP A 134 38.44 -11.60 11.32
N ALA A 135 39.33 -12.59 11.42
CA ALA A 135 39.69 -13.23 12.67
C ALA A 135 40.36 -12.27 13.65
N ALA A 136 41.25 -11.39 13.17
CA ALA A 136 41.86 -10.35 14.00
C ALA A 136 40.80 -9.34 14.47
N ALA A 137 39.90 -8.89 13.59
CA ALA A 137 38.81 -7.98 13.95
C ALA A 137 37.84 -8.62 14.96
N PHE A 138 37.53 -9.92 14.80
CA PHE A 138 36.74 -10.68 15.76
C PHE A 138 37.44 -10.75 17.12
N ASN A 139 38.74 -11.08 17.15
CA ASN A 139 39.53 -11.15 18.38
C ASN A 139 39.66 -9.79 19.08
N THR A 140 39.83 -8.70 18.32
CA THR A 140 39.81 -7.34 18.87
C THR A 140 38.44 -7.02 19.44
N TYR A 141 37.36 -7.37 18.73
CA TYR A 141 36.00 -7.17 19.21
C TYR A 141 35.70 -7.98 20.48
N THR A 142 36.11 -9.25 20.57
CA THR A 142 35.98 -10.03 21.80
C THR A 142 36.84 -9.46 22.92
N ALA A 143 38.10 -9.08 22.67
CA ALA A 143 38.97 -8.53 23.70
C ALA A 143 38.50 -7.15 24.22
N GLU A 144 38.06 -6.25 23.34
CA GLU A 144 37.61 -4.90 23.70
C GLU A 144 36.19 -4.88 24.29
N ARG A 145 35.33 -5.83 23.89
CA ARG A 145 33.94 -5.92 24.39
C ARG A 145 33.78 -6.88 25.58
N ALA A 146 34.73 -7.79 25.82
CA ALA A 146 34.82 -8.59 27.05
C ALA A 146 35.24 -7.79 28.29
N GLY A 147 35.41 -6.47 28.15
CA GLY A 147 35.48 -5.54 29.29
C GLY A 147 34.16 -5.36 30.05
N VAL A 148 33.04 -5.93 29.58
CA VAL A 148 31.91 -6.23 30.45
C VAL A 148 32.31 -7.47 31.23
N ALA A 149 32.88 -7.24 32.42
CA ALA A 149 33.39 -8.28 33.30
C ALA A 149 32.44 -9.49 33.36
N GLU A 150 32.99 -10.70 33.32
CA GLU A 150 32.32 -11.97 33.62
C GLU A 150 31.89 -12.05 35.11
N GLY A 151 31.37 -10.96 35.68
CA GLY A 151 30.50 -11.03 36.84
C GLY A 151 29.15 -11.57 36.39
N GLU A 152 28.57 -12.46 37.20
CA GLU A 152 27.26 -13.10 37.04
C GLU A 152 26.50 -12.65 35.78
N GLN A 153 26.55 -13.48 34.73
CA GLN A 153 25.70 -13.29 33.56
C GLN A 153 24.26 -13.16 34.05
N ILE A 154 23.79 -11.92 34.11
CA ILE A 154 22.42 -11.59 34.46
C ILE A 154 21.58 -12.30 33.39
N GLN A 155 20.82 -13.34 33.80
CA GLN A 155 19.88 -14.09 32.95
C GLN A 155 18.94 -13.15 32.16
N ASP A 156 18.80 -11.92 32.64
CA ASP A 156 18.12 -10.78 32.03
C ASP A 156 18.62 -10.44 30.61
N ARG A 157 19.80 -10.88 30.15
CA ARG A 157 20.28 -10.56 28.79
C ARG A 157 19.59 -11.38 27.69
N ASP A 158 19.33 -12.66 27.93
CA ASP A 158 18.64 -13.50 26.95
C ASP A 158 17.14 -13.19 26.97
N GLU A 159 16.56 -12.88 28.13
CA GLU A 159 15.20 -12.34 28.23
C GLU A 159 15.06 -10.99 27.54
N ARG A 160 16.06 -10.10 27.66
CA ARG A 160 16.08 -8.82 26.95
C ARG A 160 16.32 -8.99 25.44
N ALA A 161 17.11 -9.98 25.01
CA ALA A 161 17.29 -10.30 23.60
C ALA A 161 16.04 -10.95 22.96
N GLU A 162 15.31 -11.77 23.71
CA GLU A 162 13.99 -12.29 23.34
C GLU A 162 12.95 -11.15 23.29
N ALA A 163 13.03 -10.19 24.22
CA ALA A 163 12.22 -8.97 24.22
C ALA A 163 12.60 -7.97 23.10
N ASP A 164 13.86 -7.99 22.63
CA ASP A 164 14.44 -7.17 21.56
C ASP A 164 14.40 -7.85 20.18
N LYS A 165 13.82 -9.06 20.05
CA LYS A 165 13.56 -9.64 18.73
C LYS A 165 12.67 -8.65 17.95
N PRO A 166 13.16 -8.09 16.83
CA PRO A 166 12.43 -7.07 16.10
C PRO A 166 11.10 -7.65 15.65
N TYR A 167 10.03 -7.07 16.15
CA TYR A 167 8.67 -7.48 15.84
C TYR A 167 8.32 -6.88 14.47
N GLY A 168 8.45 -7.67 13.40
CA GLY A 168 8.10 -7.25 12.03
C GLY A 168 9.24 -7.35 11.01
N SER A 169 9.10 -6.66 9.88
CA SER A 169 9.96 -6.73 8.68
C SER A 169 11.36 -6.13 8.85
N GLY A 170 11.72 -5.68 10.07
CA GLY A 170 13.05 -5.13 10.39
C GLY A 170 13.27 -3.67 9.99
N PHE A 171 12.24 -2.93 9.59
CA PHE A 171 12.34 -1.52 9.17
C PHE A 171 11.75 -0.51 10.16
N ASP A 172 10.76 -0.88 10.96
CA ASP A 172 10.19 0.01 11.97
C ASP A 172 10.79 -0.34 13.34
N TYR A 173 11.68 0.52 13.83
CA TYR A 173 12.36 0.34 15.11
C TYR A 173 11.49 0.74 16.32
N ASP A 174 10.35 1.39 16.08
CA ASP A 174 9.39 1.72 17.12
C ASP A 174 8.39 0.58 17.28
N ARG A 175 8.59 -0.23 18.31
CA ARG A 175 7.62 -1.24 18.77
C ARG A 175 6.22 -0.65 19.03
N ALA A 176 6.14 0.65 19.30
CA ALA A 176 4.89 1.39 19.43
C ALA A 176 4.21 1.68 18.08
N ALA A 177 4.97 1.78 16.99
CA ALA A 177 4.44 2.07 15.65
C ALA A 177 3.91 0.80 14.94
N LEU A 178 4.52 -0.35 15.22
CA LEU A 178 4.03 -1.65 14.76
C LEU A 178 3.08 -2.28 15.79
N CYS A 179 1.86 -1.74 15.89
CA CYS A 179 0.77 -2.52 16.46
C CYS A 179 0.61 -3.77 15.59
N GLY A 180 0.92 -4.96 16.13
CA GLY A 180 0.80 -6.21 15.39
C GLY A 180 -0.54 -6.28 14.67
N THR A 181 -0.49 -6.59 13.37
CA THR A 181 -1.68 -6.86 12.54
C THR A 181 -2.24 -8.24 12.88
N ASP A 182 -2.24 -8.60 14.17
CA ASP A 182 -2.63 -9.92 14.69
C ASP A 182 -4.14 -10.11 14.65
N VAL A 183 -4.88 -9.07 14.25
CA VAL A 183 -6.31 -9.13 14.03
C VAL A 183 -6.62 -10.14 12.92
N ALA A 184 -7.39 -11.18 13.26
CA ALA A 184 -7.66 -12.29 12.36
C ALA A 184 -8.41 -11.87 11.07
N PHE A 185 -9.19 -10.77 11.13
CA PHE A 185 -10.04 -10.31 10.04
C PHE A 185 -9.72 -8.88 9.58
N ARG A 186 -9.84 -8.68 8.26
CA ARG A 186 -9.77 -7.37 7.62
C ARG A 186 -11.04 -6.55 7.90
N CYS A 187 -11.00 -5.26 7.62
CA CYS A 187 -12.17 -4.41 7.70
C CYS A 187 -13.29 -4.95 6.79
N LEU A 188 -14.49 -5.08 7.34
CA LEU A 188 -15.69 -5.59 6.65
C LEU A 188 -16.11 -4.74 5.45
N SER A 189 -15.83 -3.43 5.48
CA SER A 189 -16.25 -2.48 4.46
C SER A 189 -15.18 -2.24 3.40
N CYS A 190 -13.95 -1.89 3.80
CA CYS A 190 -12.89 -1.55 2.85
C CYS A 190 -11.91 -2.69 2.55
N ALA A 191 -12.02 -3.84 3.22
CA ALA A 191 -11.13 -5.00 3.07
C ALA A 191 -9.63 -4.70 3.30
N ILE A 192 -9.30 -3.60 3.99
CA ILE A 192 -7.95 -3.27 4.44
C ILE A 192 -7.64 -4.03 5.74
N SER A 193 -6.39 -4.47 5.90
CA SER A 193 -5.92 -5.08 7.15
C SER A 193 -6.05 -4.09 8.30
N ARG A 194 -6.49 -4.57 9.46
CA ARG A 194 -6.71 -3.72 10.64
C ARG A 194 -5.54 -3.79 11.60
N GLY A 195 -5.22 -2.65 12.21
CA GLY A 195 -4.27 -2.58 13.32
C GLY A 195 -4.96 -2.86 14.66
N GLY A 196 -4.19 -3.12 15.71
CA GLY A 196 -4.75 -3.27 17.06
C GLY A 196 -5.48 -2.03 17.59
N TYR A 197 -5.24 -0.84 17.02
CA TYR A 197 -5.95 0.41 17.33
C TYR A 197 -7.35 0.47 16.72
N ASP A 198 -7.63 -0.32 15.67
CA ASP A 198 -8.96 -0.40 15.07
C ASP A 198 -9.92 -1.23 15.94
N LEU A 199 -9.41 -2.03 16.88
CA LEU A 199 -10.23 -2.87 17.73
C LEU A 199 -10.97 -2.03 18.77
N PRO A 200 -12.30 -2.18 18.91
CA PRO A 200 -13.07 -1.46 19.93
C PRO A 200 -12.74 -2.04 21.32
N ARG A 201 -11.68 -1.53 21.96
CA ARG A 201 -11.12 -2.08 23.19
C ARG A 201 -12.16 -2.21 24.31
N GLU A 202 -13.02 -1.21 24.49
CA GLU A 202 -14.08 -1.24 25.51
C GLU A 202 -15.06 -2.39 25.26
N ARG A 203 -15.56 -2.51 24.03
CA ARG A 203 -16.47 -3.59 23.60
C ARG A 203 -15.85 -4.97 23.74
N MET A 204 -14.59 -5.14 23.32
CA MET A 204 -13.90 -6.42 23.46
C MET A 204 -13.59 -6.76 24.92
N THR A 205 -13.19 -5.78 25.74
CA THR A 205 -12.92 -5.97 27.18
C THR A 205 -14.19 -6.37 27.93
N ALA A 206 -15.34 -5.84 27.53
CA ALA A 206 -16.65 -6.24 28.02
C ALA A 206 -17.13 -7.62 27.50
N GLY A 207 -16.39 -8.24 26.56
CA GLY A 207 -16.71 -9.57 26.03
C GLY A 207 -17.78 -9.57 24.92
N HIS A 208 -18.08 -8.43 24.30
CA HIS A 208 -19.09 -8.28 23.24
C HIS A 208 -18.55 -8.51 21.82
N GLY A 209 -17.29 -8.90 21.70
CA GLY A 209 -16.63 -9.22 20.44
C GLY A 209 -16.26 -7.98 19.62
N ASP A 210 -15.79 -8.23 18.41
CA ASP A 210 -15.28 -7.21 17.49
C ASP A 210 -16.36 -6.75 16.50
N ASP A 211 -16.35 -5.45 16.14
CA ASP A 211 -17.32 -4.85 15.21
C ASP A 211 -16.95 -5.06 13.72
N GLY A 212 -15.73 -5.55 13.47
CA GLY A 212 -15.22 -5.88 12.14
C GLY A 212 -14.82 -4.66 11.30
N LEU A 213 -14.82 -3.44 11.82
CA LEU A 213 -14.48 -2.23 11.08
C LEU A 213 -13.10 -1.67 11.43
N CYS A 214 -12.51 -0.91 10.51
CA CYS A 214 -11.41 0.01 10.82
C CYS A 214 -11.97 1.36 11.27
N LEU A 215 -11.14 2.18 11.93
CA LEU A 215 -11.54 3.48 12.49
C LEU A 215 -12.26 4.37 11.47
N PHE A 216 -11.72 4.51 10.25
CA PHE A 216 -12.32 5.32 9.19
C PHE A 216 -13.70 4.80 8.74
N CYS A 217 -13.87 3.48 8.62
CA CYS A 217 -15.16 2.91 8.25
C CYS A 217 -16.18 3.02 9.39
N ARG A 218 -15.72 3.01 10.65
CA ARG A 218 -16.57 3.24 11.82
C ARG A 218 -17.07 4.68 11.85
N GLU A 219 -16.19 5.67 11.64
CA GLU A 219 -16.56 7.09 11.57
C GLU A 219 -17.49 7.41 10.39
N ALA A 220 -17.35 6.67 9.28
CA ALA A 220 -18.23 6.77 8.13
C ALA A 220 -19.55 5.97 8.27
N ASP A 221 -19.86 5.49 9.48
CA ASP A 221 -21.08 4.74 9.82
C ASP A 221 -21.38 3.58 8.85
N ARG A 222 -20.33 2.81 8.53
CA ARG A 222 -20.47 1.63 7.67
C ARG A 222 -21.18 0.51 8.43
N PRO A 223 -21.88 -0.41 7.73
CA PRO A 223 -22.44 -1.59 8.36
C PRO A 223 -21.38 -2.37 9.15
N TYR A 224 -21.65 -2.66 10.41
CA TYR A 224 -20.75 -3.34 11.34
C TYR A 224 -21.38 -4.63 11.89
N ILE A 225 -20.56 -5.47 12.54
CA ILE A 225 -21.02 -6.70 13.17
C ILE A 225 -21.77 -6.37 14.46
N PRO A 226 -23.06 -6.76 14.62
CA PRO A 226 -23.83 -6.52 15.83
C PRO A 226 -23.11 -7.03 17.10
N GLU A 227 -23.42 -6.41 18.24
CA GLU A 227 -22.86 -6.82 19.54
C GLU A 227 -23.20 -8.28 19.86
N LEU A 228 -22.17 -9.05 20.20
CA LEU A 228 -22.34 -10.45 20.55
C LEU A 228 -22.63 -10.59 22.05
N PRO A 229 -23.36 -11.65 22.46
CA PRO A 229 -23.53 -11.98 23.86
C PRO A 229 -22.18 -12.16 24.57
N ILE A 230 -22.15 -11.82 25.86
CA ILE A 230 -20.98 -12.07 26.70
C ILE A 230 -20.71 -13.58 26.75
N GLY A 231 -19.45 -13.96 26.52
CA GLY A 231 -19.04 -15.38 26.49
C GLY A 231 -19.27 -16.09 25.16
N HIS A 232 -19.54 -15.35 24.07
CA HIS A 232 -19.58 -15.91 22.72
C HIS A 232 -18.26 -16.64 22.39
N SER A 233 -18.37 -17.72 21.61
CA SER A 233 -17.22 -18.46 21.10
C SER A 233 -16.61 -17.78 19.88
N LEU A 234 -15.40 -18.19 19.50
CA LEU A 234 -14.78 -17.75 18.25
C LEU A 234 -15.65 -18.10 17.02
N SER A 235 -16.31 -19.27 17.05
CA SER A 235 -17.23 -19.70 15.98
C SER A 235 -18.44 -18.78 15.86
N ASP A 236 -18.98 -18.30 16.99
CA ASP A 236 -20.09 -17.34 17.01
C ASP A 236 -19.68 -16.00 16.38
N ALA A 237 -18.47 -15.53 16.69
CA ALA A 237 -17.93 -14.30 16.08
C ALA A 237 -17.74 -14.43 14.56
N VAL A 238 -17.22 -15.58 14.10
CA VAL A 238 -17.09 -15.87 12.66
C VAL A 238 -18.47 -15.94 11.99
N THR A 239 -19.42 -16.64 12.60
CA THR A 239 -20.78 -16.80 12.07
C THR A 239 -21.48 -15.44 11.95
N ALA A 240 -21.38 -14.59 12.97
CA ALA A 240 -21.95 -13.24 12.93
C ALA A 240 -21.31 -12.36 11.85
N ARG A 241 -19.98 -12.49 11.65
CA ARG A 241 -19.29 -11.84 10.54
C ARG A 241 -19.82 -12.32 9.19
N CYS A 242 -19.89 -13.63 8.97
CA CYS A 242 -20.37 -14.19 7.71
C CYS A 242 -21.83 -13.78 7.43
N LEU A 243 -22.68 -13.78 8.46
CA LEU A 243 -24.05 -13.28 8.38
C LEU A 243 -24.08 -11.82 7.95
N THR A 244 -23.26 -10.96 8.56
CA THR A 244 -23.21 -9.54 8.19
C THR A 244 -22.75 -9.32 6.75
N ILE A 245 -21.75 -10.09 6.28
CA ILE A 245 -21.32 -10.04 4.86
C ILE A 245 -22.47 -10.46 3.94
N HIS A 246 -23.17 -11.55 4.30
CA HIS A 246 -24.28 -12.08 3.51
C HIS A 246 -25.44 -11.09 3.43
N THR A 247 -25.86 -10.51 4.56
CA THR A 247 -26.98 -9.58 4.62
C THR A 247 -26.70 -8.26 3.89
N VAL A 248 -25.47 -7.72 4.00
CA VAL A 248 -25.11 -6.43 3.41
C VAL A 248 -24.86 -6.52 1.90
N TYR A 249 -24.16 -7.55 1.43
CA TYR A 249 -23.67 -7.61 0.03
C TYR A 249 -24.46 -8.58 -0.88
N GLY A 250 -25.36 -9.38 -0.32
CA GLY A 250 -26.10 -10.41 -1.05
C GLY A 250 -25.27 -11.67 -1.35
N SER A 251 -25.94 -12.76 -1.73
CA SER A 251 -25.33 -14.10 -1.81
C SER A 251 -24.13 -14.22 -2.76
N ASP A 252 -24.19 -13.62 -3.94
CA ASP A 252 -23.14 -13.75 -4.96
C ASP A 252 -21.86 -13.02 -4.54
N THR A 253 -21.98 -11.77 -4.09
CA THR A 253 -20.85 -10.97 -3.59
C THR A 253 -20.30 -11.55 -2.29
N ALA A 254 -21.18 -11.99 -1.38
CA ALA A 254 -20.78 -12.59 -0.12
C ALA A 254 -19.91 -13.84 -0.33
N ARG A 255 -20.23 -14.69 -1.32
CA ARG A 255 -19.38 -15.84 -1.65
C ARG A 255 -17.97 -15.44 -2.04
N VAL A 256 -17.81 -14.40 -2.86
CA VAL A 256 -16.49 -13.93 -3.31
C VAL A 256 -15.69 -13.38 -2.12
N LEU A 257 -16.33 -12.59 -1.25
CA LEU A 257 -15.71 -12.01 -0.07
C LEU A 257 -15.31 -13.10 0.94
N LEU A 258 -16.22 -14.03 1.28
CA LEU A 258 -15.94 -15.12 2.21
C LEU A 258 -14.86 -16.08 1.69
N ARG A 259 -14.80 -16.32 0.37
CA ARG A 259 -13.71 -17.09 -0.24
C ARG A 259 -12.37 -16.37 -0.12
N ALA A 260 -12.35 -15.04 -0.22
CA ALA A 260 -11.14 -14.26 0.00
C ALA A 260 -10.70 -14.29 1.47
N GLU A 261 -11.64 -14.17 2.41
CA GLU A 261 -11.35 -14.29 3.86
C GLU A 261 -10.80 -15.66 4.20
N TRP A 262 -11.45 -16.73 3.74
CA TRP A 262 -11.01 -18.12 3.96
C TRP A 262 -9.56 -18.35 3.54
N ARG A 263 -9.14 -17.79 2.39
CA ARG A 263 -7.76 -17.91 1.87
C ARG A 263 -6.74 -17.12 2.67
N GLN A 264 -7.16 -16.03 3.31
CA GLN A 264 -6.25 -15.12 4.01
C GLN A 264 -5.98 -15.55 5.45
N VAL A 265 -6.85 -16.37 6.03
CA VAL A 265 -6.66 -16.97 7.35
C VAL A 265 -5.42 -17.89 7.29
N PRO A 266 -4.31 -17.62 8.01
CA PRO A 266 -3.13 -18.48 8.05
C PRO A 266 -3.46 -19.87 8.61
N GLU A 267 -2.59 -20.83 8.32
CA GLU A 267 -2.80 -22.25 8.59
C GLU A 267 -2.43 -22.70 10.01
N SER A 268 -2.34 -21.78 10.98
CA SER A 268 -2.10 -22.17 12.38
C SER A 268 -3.33 -22.85 12.99
N ASP A 269 -3.13 -23.73 13.99
CA ASP A 269 -4.18 -24.58 14.56
C ASP A 269 -5.43 -23.80 15.00
N ILE A 270 -5.27 -22.67 15.71
CA ILE A 270 -6.37 -21.79 16.15
C ILE A 270 -7.17 -21.22 14.96
N ARG A 271 -6.51 -21.10 13.79
CA ARG A 271 -7.07 -20.52 12.58
C ARG A 271 -7.67 -21.57 11.63
N ALA A 272 -7.45 -22.86 11.89
CA ALA A 272 -8.16 -23.95 11.22
C ALA A 272 -9.66 -23.92 11.57
N ASP A 273 -10.02 -23.68 12.83
CA ASP A 273 -11.41 -23.56 13.29
C ASP A 273 -12.15 -22.40 12.59
N VAL A 274 -11.46 -21.28 12.35
CA VAL A 274 -12.02 -20.14 11.59
C VAL A 274 -12.33 -20.54 10.15
N ARG A 275 -11.40 -21.22 9.48
CA ARG A 275 -11.62 -21.72 8.11
C ARG A 275 -12.79 -22.70 8.04
N ALA A 276 -12.90 -23.59 9.04
CA ALA A 276 -14.01 -24.54 9.15
C ALA A 276 -15.35 -23.82 9.34
N ALA A 277 -15.44 -22.88 10.28
CA ALA A 277 -16.65 -22.10 10.52
C ALA A 277 -17.11 -21.29 9.30
N ILE A 278 -16.18 -20.68 8.55
CA ILE A 278 -16.52 -20.00 7.28
C ILE A 278 -17.07 -21.01 6.25
N ALA A 279 -16.43 -22.17 6.10
CA ALA A 279 -16.85 -23.19 5.16
C ALA A 279 -18.25 -23.75 5.50
N ASP A 280 -18.48 -24.05 6.78
CA ASP A 280 -19.77 -24.53 7.29
C ASP A 280 -20.87 -23.50 7.06
N TYR A 281 -20.60 -22.23 7.34
CA TYR A 281 -21.55 -21.15 7.08
C TYR A 281 -21.91 -21.05 5.58
N VAL A 282 -20.90 -21.06 4.71
CA VAL A 282 -21.08 -20.98 3.24
C VAL A 282 -21.91 -22.16 2.74
N MET A 283 -21.65 -23.38 3.21
CA MET A 283 -22.39 -24.58 2.82
C MET A 283 -23.84 -24.57 3.31
N ALA A 284 -24.09 -24.02 4.51
CA ALA A 284 -25.43 -23.99 5.10
C ALA A 284 -26.32 -22.86 4.56
N ASN A 285 -25.76 -21.68 4.27
CA ASN A 285 -26.55 -20.46 4.05
C ASN A 285 -26.48 -19.89 2.62
N LEU A 286 -25.42 -20.19 1.87
CA LEU A 286 -25.31 -19.69 0.50
C LEU A 286 -25.82 -20.76 -0.48
N PRO A 287 -26.67 -20.39 -1.45
CA PRO A 287 -27.19 -21.34 -2.42
C PRO A 287 -26.01 -21.99 -3.12
N THR A 288 -25.88 -23.32 -3.15
CA THR A 288 -24.79 -23.95 -3.88
C THR A 288 -24.73 -23.34 -5.27
N GLU A 289 -23.52 -23.05 -5.75
CA GLU A 289 -23.22 -22.58 -7.11
C GLU A 289 -23.58 -23.72 -8.07
N ASN A 290 -24.86 -24.12 -8.05
CA ASN A 290 -25.37 -25.31 -8.66
C ASN A 290 -25.30 -25.05 -10.13
N ALA A 291 -24.24 -25.64 -10.68
CA ALA A 291 -24.07 -26.13 -12.03
C ALA A 291 -25.08 -25.46 -12.94
N ALA A 292 -24.67 -24.31 -13.50
CA ALA A 292 -25.36 -23.58 -14.55
C ALA A 292 -26.29 -24.58 -15.24
N THR A 293 -27.59 -24.51 -14.90
CA THR A 293 -28.56 -25.52 -15.32
C THR A 293 -28.27 -25.70 -16.80
N PRO A 294 -27.74 -26.87 -17.22
CA PRO A 294 -27.13 -26.98 -18.54
C PRO A 294 -28.20 -26.48 -19.46
N THR A 295 -27.97 -25.29 -20.04
CA THR A 295 -28.99 -24.58 -20.80
C THR A 295 -29.40 -25.61 -21.80
N ALA A 296 -30.59 -26.20 -21.59
CA ALA A 296 -31.08 -27.29 -22.41
C ALA A 296 -31.01 -26.69 -23.79
N SER A 297 -30.05 -27.17 -24.58
CA SER A 297 -29.77 -26.59 -25.89
C SER A 297 -31.09 -26.73 -26.60
N ALA A 298 -31.80 -25.61 -26.72
CA ALA A 298 -33.04 -25.57 -27.45
C ALA A 298 -32.68 -26.17 -28.81
N PRO A 299 -33.37 -27.24 -29.26
CA PRO A 299 -33.05 -27.84 -30.53
C PRO A 299 -33.04 -26.72 -31.55
N GLU A 300 -31.86 -26.53 -32.14
CA GLU A 300 -31.58 -25.55 -33.17
C GLU A 300 -32.64 -25.76 -34.26
N THR A 301 -33.70 -24.96 -34.18
CA THR A 301 -34.76 -24.98 -35.17
C THR A 301 -34.13 -24.32 -36.36
N ALA A 302 -33.81 -25.15 -37.36
CA ALA A 302 -33.24 -24.73 -38.62
C ALA A 302 -33.96 -23.47 -39.12
N PRO A 303 -33.22 -22.43 -39.54
CA PRO A 303 -33.84 -21.21 -40.01
C PRO A 303 -34.71 -21.54 -41.23
N PRO A 304 -35.97 -21.07 -41.29
CA PRO A 304 -36.73 -21.14 -42.52
C PRO A 304 -36.02 -20.27 -43.56
N GLU A 305 -35.79 -20.87 -44.72
CA GLU A 305 -35.30 -20.23 -45.94
C GLU A 305 -36.27 -19.13 -46.34
N VAL A 306 -35.95 -17.86 -46.03
CA VAL A 306 -36.76 -16.71 -46.41
C VAL A 306 -36.18 -16.07 -47.67
N SER A 307 -36.95 -16.21 -48.75
CA SER A 307 -36.81 -15.49 -50.01
C SER A 307 -36.65 -13.98 -49.82
N ALA A 308 -35.76 -13.42 -50.62
CA ALA A 308 -35.62 -11.99 -50.82
C ALA A 308 -36.92 -11.37 -51.34
N GLN A 309 -37.50 -10.44 -50.58
CA GLN A 309 -38.28 -9.36 -51.16
C GLN A 309 -37.93 -8.02 -50.51
N GLU A 310 -37.45 -7.18 -51.41
CA GLU A 310 -37.27 -5.75 -51.40
C GLU A 310 -38.58 -5.00 -51.04
N SER A 311 -38.53 -4.04 -50.11
CA SER A 311 -39.08 -2.68 -50.29
C SER A 311 -39.24 -1.85 -48.98
N ALA A 312 -38.87 -0.58 -49.13
CA ALA A 312 -39.49 0.63 -48.56
C ALA A 312 -39.46 0.92 -47.04
N ALA A 313 -38.54 1.84 -46.72
CA ALA A 313 -38.67 2.99 -45.83
C ALA A 313 -39.99 3.22 -45.06
N THR A 314 -39.93 3.28 -43.72
CA THR A 314 -40.50 4.40 -42.93
C THR A 314 -39.95 4.43 -41.49
N LYS A 315 -39.40 5.57 -41.08
CA LYS A 315 -39.31 6.08 -39.68
C LYS A 315 -40.44 7.11 -39.50
N PRO A 316 -40.74 7.67 -38.30
CA PRO A 316 -40.41 7.29 -36.91
C PRO A 316 -41.64 7.38 -35.95
N ALA A 317 -41.52 6.95 -34.69
CA ALA A 317 -42.22 7.61 -33.57
C ALA A 317 -41.63 7.21 -32.21
N THR A 318 -40.91 8.15 -31.62
CA THR A 318 -40.38 8.17 -30.26
C THR A 318 -41.52 8.33 -29.25
N LYS A 319 -41.78 7.33 -28.40
CA LYS A 319 -42.71 7.47 -27.26
C LYS A 319 -41.92 7.57 -25.96
N ARG A 320 -41.72 8.80 -25.51
CA ARG A 320 -41.28 9.17 -24.15
C ARG A 320 -42.23 8.54 -23.13
N ARG A 321 -41.73 7.71 -22.22
CA ARG A 321 -42.46 7.25 -21.04
C ARG A 321 -41.89 7.96 -19.82
N ARG A 322 -42.66 8.93 -19.30
CA ARG A 322 -42.54 9.50 -17.96
C ARG A 322 -42.76 8.37 -16.96
N VAL A 323 -41.83 8.17 -16.02
CA VAL A 323 -42.11 7.50 -14.75
C VAL A 323 -41.94 8.54 -13.66
N THR A 324 -43.05 8.78 -12.98
CA THR A 324 -43.22 9.67 -11.84
C THR A 324 -42.56 9.09 -10.60
N ALA A 325 -41.84 9.94 -9.88
CA ALA A 325 -41.42 9.71 -8.51
C ALA A 325 -42.64 9.60 -7.59
N ALA A 326 -42.63 8.62 -6.70
CA ALA A 326 -43.50 8.57 -5.53
C ALA A 326 -42.62 8.41 -4.29
N LYS A 327 -42.94 9.25 -3.32
CA LYS A 327 -42.24 9.59 -2.08
C LYS A 327 -43.15 9.16 -0.93
N ALA A 328 -42.65 8.39 0.01
CA ALA A 328 -43.21 8.13 1.35
C ALA A 328 -42.00 7.67 2.19
N VAL A 329 -41.54 8.27 3.29
CA VAL A 329 -42.09 9.06 4.41
C VAL A 329 -43.12 8.30 5.26
N GLU A 330 -42.58 7.58 6.24
CA GLU A 330 -43.16 7.06 7.49
C GLU A 330 -41.93 6.84 8.38
N LYS A 331 -41.63 7.45 9.53
CA LYS A 331 -42.31 8.15 10.64
C LYS A 331 -43.19 7.28 11.55
N THR A 332 -42.54 6.61 12.51
CA THR A 332 -43.01 6.17 13.85
C THR A 332 -41.78 5.56 14.57
N ALA A 333 -41.53 5.57 15.88
CA ALA A 333 -42.04 6.19 17.11
C ALA A 333 -41.00 5.75 18.19
N THR A 334 -40.31 6.66 18.89
CA THR A 334 -40.45 6.96 20.34
C THR A 334 -41.05 5.88 21.24
N GLU A 335 -40.19 5.19 22.00
CA GLU A 335 -40.40 4.65 23.37
C GLU A 335 -39.01 4.75 24.06
N ASP A 336 -38.73 5.66 24.99
CA ASP A 336 -39.09 5.71 26.42
C ASP A 336 -38.85 4.42 27.20
N THR A 337 -37.74 4.32 27.94
CA THR A 337 -37.57 3.54 29.17
C THR A 337 -36.36 4.06 29.97
N PRO A 338 -36.45 4.14 31.32
CA PRO A 338 -35.72 5.14 32.11
C PRO A 338 -34.38 4.69 32.67
N ALA A 339 -33.60 5.71 33.07
CA ALA A 339 -32.35 5.66 33.80
C ALA A 339 -32.46 4.85 35.10
N GLN A 340 -31.51 3.93 35.30
CA GLN A 340 -31.13 3.46 36.63
C GLN A 340 -29.75 4.01 37.00
N GLU A 341 -29.80 4.87 37.99
CA GLU A 341 -28.73 5.47 38.76
C GLU A 341 -28.10 4.41 39.67
N LEU A 342 -26.83 4.06 39.45
CA LEU A 342 -26.02 3.31 40.40
C LEU A 342 -24.74 4.08 40.72
N ALA A 343 -24.60 4.33 42.02
CA ALA A 343 -23.59 5.16 42.67
C ALA A 343 -22.15 4.63 42.53
N PRO A 344 -21.14 5.51 42.63
CA PRO A 344 -19.73 5.14 42.51
C PRO A 344 -19.18 4.52 43.80
N VAL A 345 -18.55 3.34 43.68
CA VAL A 345 -17.72 2.72 44.72
C VAL A 345 -16.27 3.16 44.53
N THR A 346 -15.80 4.06 45.38
CA THR A 346 -14.38 4.37 45.57
C THR A 346 -13.73 3.37 46.52
N PRO A 347 -12.57 2.79 46.19
CA PRO A 347 -11.62 2.31 47.18
C PRO A 347 -10.46 3.29 47.42
N ALA A 348 -10.14 3.46 48.70
CA ALA A 348 -9.16 4.35 49.30
C ALA A 348 -7.69 4.00 48.97
N PRO A 349 -6.75 4.97 49.10
CA PRO A 349 -5.33 4.79 48.81
C PRO A 349 -4.58 4.07 49.95
N SER A 350 -3.82 3.03 49.60
CA SER A 350 -2.88 2.36 50.51
C SER A 350 -1.57 3.15 50.62
N LYS A 351 -1.20 3.45 51.86
CA LYS A 351 0.01 4.16 52.29
C LYS A 351 1.15 3.19 52.56
N ALA A 352 2.35 3.65 52.21
CA ALA A 352 3.63 3.48 52.91
C ALA A 352 4.35 2.12 52.89
N ALA A 353 5.57 2.15 52.36
CA ALA A 353 6.77 1.80 53.13
C ALA A 353 8.00 2.46 52.48
N ALA A 354 8.55 3.47 53.17
CA ALA A 354 9.83 4.08 52.84
C ALA A 354 10.96 3.20 53.42
N THR A 355 11.93 2.84 52.56
CA THR A 355 13.16 2.16 52.97
C THR A 355 14.25 3.20 53.22
N PRO A 356 15.01 3.13 54.34
CA PRO A 356 16.07 4.10 54.66
C PRO A 356 17.32 3.91 53.78
N PRO A 357 18.08 4.99 53.50
CA PRO A 357 19.35 4.89 52.77
C PRO A 357 20.49 4.37 53.67
N ALA A 358 21.27 3.44 53.11
CA ALA A 358 22.51 2.92 53.70
C ALA A 358 23.71 3.85 53.40
N PRO A 359 24.76 3.85 54.25
CA PRO A 359 25.75 4.92 54.31
C PRO A 359 26.82 4.89 53.20
N GLU A 360 27.26 6.10 52.83
CA GLU A 360 28.35 6.39 51.89
C GLU A 360 29.70 5.79 52.34
N ALA A 361 30.36 5.10 51.42
CA ALA A 361 31.75 4.65 51.53
C ALA A 361 32.68 5.58 50.73
N PRO A 362 33.95 5.75 51.16
CA PRO A 362 34.81 6.86 50.77
C PRO A 362 35.34 6.78 49.32
N GLN A 363 35.40 7.96 48.70
CA GLN A 363 35.90 8.21 47.35
C GLN A 363 37.39 7.86 47.24
N ALA A 364 37.71 6.89 46.38
CA ALA A 364 39.08 6.60 45.94
C ALA A 364 39.42 7.46 44.71
N ALA A 365 40.64 7.98 44.71
CA ALA A 365 41.18 8.97 43.79
C ALA A 365 41.16 8.54 42.31
N ALA A 366 40.77 9.49 41.44
CA ALA A 366 40.73 9.35 39.99
C ALA A 366 42.13 9.30 39.36
N PRO A 367 42.40 8.38 38.41
CA PRO A 367 43.59 8.45 37.58
C PRO A 367 43.46 9.49 36.47
N VAL A 368 44.53 10.27 36.30
CA VAL A 368 44.73 11.35 35.33
C VAL A 368 44.57 10.83 33.89
N LYS A 369 43.61 11.40 33.14
CA LYS A 369 43.44 11.16 31.69
C LYS A 369 44.53 11.91 30.90
N PRO A 370 45.24 11.26 29.95
CA PRO A 370 46.13 11.97 29.04
C PRO A 370 45.34 12.80 28.03
N ALA A 371 45.92 13.96 27.69
CA ALA A 371 45.32 15.01 26.89
C ALA A 371 44.81 14.54 25.50
N ALA A 372 43.51 14.75 25.27
CA ALA A 372 42.87 14.51 23.98
C ALA A 372 43.36 15.52 22.94
N ARG A 373 43.99 14.99 21.88
CA ARG A 373 44.43 15.74 20.70
C ARG A 373 43.19 16.23 19.94
N LYS A 374 42.94 17.54 19.92
CA LYS A 374 41.85 18.19 19.15
C LYS A 374 41.93 17.79 17.68
N ARG A 375 41.06 16.86 17.25
CA ARG A 375 40.82 16.58 15.83
C ARG A 375 39.87 17.64 15.29
N ARG A 376 40.22 18.23 14.13
CA ARG A 376 39.33 19.11 13.37
C ARG A 376 37.97 18.43 13.13
N PRO A 377 36.83 19.13 13.26
CA PRO A 377 35.54 18.57 12.92
C PRO A 377 35.56 18.16 11.45
N ALA A 378 35.17 16.90 11.19
CA ALA A 378 35.03 16.40 9.84
C ALA A 378 33.86 17.13 9.16
N ASP A 379 34.09 17.52 7.91
CA ASP A 379 33.08 18.07 7.01
C ASP A 379 31.86 17.11 6.94
N PRO A 380 30.66 17.53 7.39
CA PRO A 380 29.49 16.66 7.50
C PRO A 380 29.07 16.09 6.14
N ALA A 381 29.31 16.80 5.04
CA ALA A 381 29.01 16.33 3.69
C ALA A 381 29.90 15.13 3.30
N LYS A 382 31.17 15.12 3.72
CA LYS A 382 32.08 13.98 3.49
C LYS A 382 31.79 12.78 4.38
N ALA A 383 31.23 13.00 5.57
CA ALA A 383 30.84 11.92 6.47
C ALA A 383 29.62 11.14 5.96
N LEU A 384 28.62 11.83 5.43
CA LEU A 384 27.44 11.23 4.78
C LEU A 384 27.79 10.47 3.50
N ALA A 385 28.62 11.05 2.63
CA ALA A 385 29.10 10.36 1.42
C ALA A 385 29.91 9.09 1.73
N ARG A 386 30.65 9.06 2.83
CA ARG A 386 31.37 7.85 3.28
C ARG A 386 30.45 6.78 3.86
N LYS A 387 29.36 7.15 4.55
CA LYS A 387 28.32 6.20 5.01
C LYS A 387 27.55 5.59 3.84
N ALA A 388 27.19 6.39 2.83
CA ALA A 388 26.50 5.91 1.62
C ALA A 388 27.34 4.92 0.81
N LYS A 389 28.67 5.04 0.82
CA LYS A 389 29.58 4.12 0.10
C LYS A 389 29.73 2.75 0.76
N ALA A 390 29.28 2.58 2.01
CA ALA A 390 29.44 1.36 2.80
C ALA A 390 28.12 0.63 3.09
N GLY A 391 26.96 1.25 2.86
CA GLY A 391 25.64 0.65 3.06
C GLY A 391 24.73 0.93 1.86
N LYS A 392 23.91 -0.05 1.47
CA LYS A 392 22.78 0.19 0.55
C LYS A 392 21.97 1.36 1.11
N LEU A 393 21.81 2.44 0.34
CA LEU A 393 20.86 3.51 0.69
C LEU A 393 19.47 2.89 0.85
N ALA A 394 18.76 3.30 1.90
CA ALA A 394 17.39 2.87 2.13
C ALA A 394 16.51 3.19 0.90
N ALA A 395 15.47 2.39 0.68
CA ALA A 395 14.49 2.64 -0.37
C ALA A 395 13.83 4.02 -0.19
N CYS A 396 13.39 4.63 -1.28
CA CYS A 396 12.66 5.90 -1.26
C CYS A 396 11.35 5.77 -0.48
N HIS A 397 11.07 6.70 0.44
CA HIS A 397 9.82 6.70 1.20
C HIS A 397 8.55 6.86 0.33
N GLY A 398 8.65 7.56 -0.80
CA GLY A 398 7.50 7.81 -1.66
C GLY A 398 7.16 6.68 -2.65
N CYS A 399 8.15 5.88 -3.05
CA CYS A 399 7.95 4.90 -4.15
C CYS A 399 8.67 3.56 -3.97
N GLU A 400 9.34 3.35 -2.83
CA GLU A 400 10.11 2.14 -2.50
C GLU A 400 11.26 1.80 -3.47
N ALA A 401 11.53 2.64 -4.47
CA ALA A 401 12.64 2.45 -5.39
C ALA A 401 13.99 2.60 -4.65
N SER A 402 14.99 1.80 -5.07
CA SER A 402 16.34 1.93 -4.54
C SER A 402 16.92 3.31 -4.88
N ARG A 403 17.34 4.05 -3.86
CA ARG A 403 17.96 5.37 -4.03
C ARG A 403 19.40 5.25 -4.51
N GLY A 404 19.79 6.08 -5.48
CA GLY A 404 21.15 6.20 -5.97
C GLY A 404 21.98 7.20 -5.16
N GLU A 405 23.31 7.16 -5.29
CA GLU A 405 24.21 8.14 -4.65
C GLU A 405 23.88 9.59 -5.05
N ASN A 406 23.28 9.77 -6.23
CA ASN A 406 22.83 11.07 -6.74
C ASN A 406 21.61 11.64 -6.00
N ASP A 407 20.81 10.81 -5.32
CA ASP A 407 19.61 11.27 -4.61
C ASP A 407 19.93 11.97 -3.27
N VAL A 408 21.12 11.72 -2.72
CA VAL A 408 21.60 12.24 -1.43
C VAL A 408 22.64 13.35 -1.61
N THR A 409 23.22 13.48 -2.80
CA THR A 409 24.28 14.48 -3.05
C THR A 409 23.68 15.86 -3.27
N GLY A 410 24.11 16.83 -2.45
CA GLY A 410 23.67 18.23 -2.53
C GLY A 410 22.66 18.65 -1.46
N LEU A 411 22.17 17.72 -0.63
CA LEU A 411 21.28 18.03 0.47
C LEU A 411 22.04 18.20 1.79
N THR A 412 21.60 19.16 2.60
CA THR A 412 22.07 19.34 3.98
C THR A 412 21.45 18.30 4.92
N VAL A 413 20.27 17.78 4.59
CA VAL A 413 19.53 16.74 5.32
C VAL A 413 18.93 15.75 4.32
N ASP A 414 19.11 14.45 4.55
CA ASP A 414 18.48 13.40 3.75
C ASP A 414 17.00 13.27 4.15
N ASP A 415 16.09 13.65 3.27
CA ASP A 415 14.63 13.53 3.45
C ASP A 415 14.09 12.13 3.11
N GLY A 416 14.97 11.20 2.73
CA GLY A 416 14.60 9.83 2.43
C GLY A 416 13.88 9.65 1.08
N GLN A 417 13.78 10.69 0.26
CA GLN A 417 13.14 10.62 -1.06
C GLN A 417 14.17 10.41 -2.19
N CYS A 418 13.77 9.76 -3.28
CA CYS A 418 14.52 9.79 -4.55
C CYS A 418 14.21 11.07 -5.33
N GLY A 419 15.06 11.43 -6.29
CA GLY A 419 14.87 12.64 -7.11
C GLY A 419 13.53 12.71 -7.83
N GLU A 420 12.97 11.56 -8.26
CA GLU A 420 11.64 11.53 -8.90
C GLU A 420 10.49 11.80 -7.92
N CYS A 421 10.54 11.28 -6.70
CA CYS A 421 9.51 11.57 -5.69
C CYS A 421 9.60 13.02 -5.21
N ARG A 422 10.80 13.57 -5.11
CA ARG A 422 10.99 14.97 -4.71
C ARG A 422 10.41 15.92 -5.76
N THR A 423 10.76 15.71 -7.04
CA THR A 423 10.17 16.50 -8.14
C THR A 423 8.65 16.36 -8.25
N LEU A 424 8.10 15.19 -7.96
CA LEU A 424 6.65 15.00 -7.89
C LEU A 424 6.03 15.80 -6.74
N THR A 425 6.67 15.81 -5.57
CA THR A 425 6.22 16.56 -4.39
C THR A 425 6.26 18.06 -4.67
N ASP A 426 7.34 18.55 -5.30
CA ASP A 426 7.47 19.96 -5.71
C ASP A 426 6.38 20.34 -6.72
N HIS A 427 6.09 19.50 -7.71
CA HIS A 427 5.01 19.76 -8.67
C HIS A 427 3.60 19.69 -8.06
N LEU A 428 3.38 18.84 -7.06
CA LEU A 428 2.11 18.81 -6.33
C LEU A 428 1.94 20.06 -5.47
N ALA A 429 3.04 20.58 -4.89
CA ALA A 429 3.04 21.86 -4.20
C ALA A 429 2.73 23.02 -5.18
N GLU A 430 3.37 23.07 -6.34
CA GLU A 430 3.08 24.06 -7.39
C GLU A 430 1.63 23.97 -7.92
N GLN A 431 1.07 22.77 -8.03
CA GLN A 431 -0.33 22.59 -8.43
C GLN A 431 -1.30 23.06 -7.35
N ALA A 432 -1.01 22.78 -6.08
CA ALA A 432 -1.77 23.32 -4.96
C ALA A 432 -1.72 24.86 -4.93
N ASP A 433 -0.57 25.43 -5.29
CA ASP A 433 -0.40 26.88 -5.37
C ASP A 433 -1.19 27.53 -6.52
N SER A 434 -1.64 26.75 -7.51
CA SER A 434 -2.43 27.23 -8.66
C SER A 434 -3.95 27.09 -8.50
N ALA A 435 -4.41 26.42 -7.43
CA ALA A 435 -5.83 26.27 -7.17
C ALA A 435 -6.43 27.61 -6.71
N THR A 436 -7.42 28.11 -7.46
CA THR A 436 -8.15 29.33 -7.10
C THR A 436 -8.99 29.03 -5.86
N LEU A 437 -8.53 29.49 -4.69
CA LEU A 437 -9.28 29.37 -3.45
C LEU A 437 -10.49 30.30 -3.46
N PRO A 438 -11.63 29.91 -2.83
CA PRO A 438 -12.76 30.81 -2.62
C PRO A 438 -12.30 32.08 -1.87
N ASN A 439 -12.98 33.20 -2.08
CA ASN A 439 -12.72 34.42 -1.29
C ASN A 439 -12.94 34.16 0.22
N CYS A 440 -12.22 34.89 1.05
CA CYS A 440 -12.32 34.82 2.51
C CYS A 440 -13.75 35.13 2.96
N GLY A 441 -14.33 34.26 3.81
CA GLY A 441 -15.69 34.43 4.32
C GLY A 441 -15.88 35.68 5.19
N THR A 442 -14.81 36.16 5.83
CA THR A 442 -14.84 37.30 6.74
C THR A 442 -14.64 38.64 6.03
N CYS A 443 -13.62 38.76 5.17
CA CYS A 443 -13.25 40.03 4.53
C CYS A 443 -13.52 40.10 3.01
N GLY A 444 -13.90 39.00 2.37
CA GLY A 444 -14.18 38.93 0.93
C GLY A 444 -12.97 39.05 0.01
N LYS A 445 -11.74 39.20 0.54
CA LYS A 445 -10.50 39.19 -0.27
C LYS A 445 -10.22 37.79 -0.85
N GLY A 446 -9.56 37.74 -2.00
CA GLY A 446 -9.09 36.48 -2.58
C GLY A 446 -8.10 35.80 -1.63
N ARG A 447 -8.29 34.51 -1.38
CA ARG A 447 -7.39 33.72 -0.53
C ARG A 447 -6.23 33.18 -1.34
N GLU A 448 -5.06 33.15 -0.74
CA GLU A 448 -3.86 32.60 -1.33
C GLU A 448 -3.56 31.21 -0.75
N PRO A 449 -2.86 30.33 -1.49
CA PRO A 449 -2.52 28.97 -1.03
C PRO A 449 -1.88 28.89 0.36
N HIS A 450 -1.14 29.93 0.76
CA HIS A 450 -0.54 29.99 2.08
C HIS A 450 -1.56 30.11 3.23
N ASP A 451 -2.79 30.60 2.95
CA ASP A 451 -3.87 30.72 3.94
C ASP A 451 -4.37 29.37 4.48
N VAL A 452 -4.18 28.29 3.72
CA VAL A 452 -4.61 26.92 4.05
C VAL A 452 -3.47 25.96 4.38
N ARG A 453 -2.20 26.36 4.14
CA ARG A 453 -1.02 25.47 4.23
C ARG A 453 -0.76 24.91 5.64
N HIS A 454 -1.24 25.59 6.68
CA HIS A 454 -1.03 25.24 8.08
C HIS A 454 -2.29 24.78 8.82
N LEU A 455 -3.39 24.55 8.10
CA LEU A 455 -4.64 24.10 8.69
C LEU A 455 -4.90 22.63 8.42
N ALA A 456 -5.41 21.92 9.43
CA ALA A 456 -5.90 20.55 9.27
C ALA A 456 -7.20 20.49 8.43
N ALA A 457 -7.98 21.58 8.42
CA ALA A 457 -9.19 21.74 7.62
C ALA A 457 -9.36 23.22 7.22
N ASP A 458 -9.80 23.47 5.98
CA ASP A 458 -10.04 24.84 5.48
C ASP A 458 -11.23 25.48 6.23
N ASP A 459 -10.95 26.53 7.01
CA ASP A 459 -11.93 27.28 7.81
C ASP A 459 -12.62 28.42 7.03
N GLY A 460 -12.27 28.62 5.76
CA GLY A 460 -12.84 29.69 4.95
C GLY A 460 -12.24 31.08 5.21
N GLN A 461 -11.26 31.22 6.11
CA GLN A 461 -10.65 32.50 6.47
C GLN A 461 -9.29 32.71 5.78
N CYS A 462 -8.88 33.97 5.59
CA CYS A 462 -7.50 34.31 5.24
C CYS A 462 -6.66 34.51 6.51
N THR A 463 -5.34 34.44 6.36
CA THR A 463 -4.39 34.55 7.47
C THR A 463 -4.58 35.85 8.27
N GLU A 464 -4.80 36.99 7.60
CA GLU A 464 -5.06 38.29 8.25
C GLU A 464 -6.31 38.26 9.16
N CYS A 465 -7.41 37.65 8.70
CA CYS A 465 -8.63 37.56 9.49
C CYS A 465 -8.46 36.62 10.69
N ARG A 466 -7.70 35.53 10.51
CA ARG A 466 -7.43 34.57 11.57
C ARG A 466 -6.57 35.19 12.68
N GLU A 467 -5.56 35.98 12.31
CA GLU A 467 -4.74 36.73 13.27
C GLU A 467 -5.54 37.77 14.07
N LEU A 468 -6.53 38.42 13.43
CA LEU A 468 -7.43 39.35 14.11
C LEU A 468 -8.36 38.66 15.10
N ASP A 469 -8.89 37.48 14.75
CA ASP A 469 -9.74 36.68 15.63
C ASP A 469 -8.96 36.15 16.85
N TYR A 470 -7.67 35.85 16.73
CA TYR A 470 -6.82 35.47 17.86
C TYR A 470 -6.41 36.64 18.76
N ALA A 471 -6.48 37.87 18.26
CA ALA A 471 -6.13 39.08 19.01
C ALA A 471 -7.31 39.64 19.83
N ALA A 472 -8.55 39.18 19.55
CA ALA A 472 -9.77 39.51 20.28
C ALA A 472 -10.02 38.51 21.42
#